data_AF-A0A850CDU4-F1
#
_entry.id   AF-A0A850CDU4-F1
#
_cell.length_a   1.000
_cell.length_b   1.000
_cell.length_c   1.000
_cell.angle_alpha   90.00
_cell.angle_beta   90.00
_cell.angle_gamma   90.00
#
_symmetry.space_group_name_H-M   'P 1'
#
loop_
_entity.id
_entity.type
_entity.pdbx_description
1 polymer ?
#
loop_
_entity_poly.entity_id
_entity_poly.type
_entity_poly.pdbx_seq_one_letter_code
_entity_poly.pdbx_strand_id
1 'polypeptide(L)'
;PVGTPEPGRVTAWIKAMVPVVAGEDASSLARLAGLVDTANGASVRESPEAWLFPNVDLTIHLFRQPVGHWLGLDTTVVFGPSGLGTTSSALHDTAGHFGHAQQTLTIRPRPASA
;
A
#
# COMPACT_ATOMS: atom_id res chain seq x y z
N PRO A 1 -17.15 3.92 0.99
CA PRO A 1 -17.15 5.01 -0.03
C PRO A 1 -15.71 5.40 -0.33
N VAL A 2 -15.35 5.54 -1.61
CA VAL A 2 -14.04 6.08 -1.99
C VAL A 2 -14.06 7.58 -1.73
N GLY A 3 -13.18 8.07 -0.85
CA GLY A 3 -13.05 9.50 -0.55
C GLY A 3 -12.26 10.23 -1.63
N THR A 4 -12.37 11.56 -1.65
CA THR A 4 -11.49 12.40 -2.49
C THR A 4 -10.05 12.22 -2.02
N PRO A 5 -9.09 11.88 -2.91
CA PRO A 5 -7.69 11.78 -2.54
C PRO A 5 -7.14 13.13 -2.08
N GLU A 6 -6.35 13.10 -1.01
CA GLU A 6 -5.60 14.26 -0.50
C GLU A 6 -4.15 13.84 -0.22
N PRO A 7 -3.18 14.77 -0.19
CA PRO A 7 -1.79 14.42 0.07
C PRO A 7 -1.63 13.63 1.37
N GLY A 8 -1.21 12.37 1.24
CA GLY A 8 -1.01 11.46 2.37
C GLY A 8 -2.28 10.79 2.90
N ARG A 9 -3.44 10.91 2.23
CA ARG A 9 -4.60 10.05 2.49
C ARG A 9 -5.32 9.63 1.20
N VAL A 10 -5.51 8.32 1.06
CA VAL A 10 -6.17 7.75 -0.12
C VAL A 10 -7.02 6.55 0.28
N THR A 11 -8.13 6.39 -0.42
CA THR A 11 -8.87 5.12 -0.46
C THR A 11 -8.88 4.60 -1.88
N ALA A 12 -8.54 3.34 -2.10
CA ALA A 12 -8.46 2.76 -3.44
C ALA A 12 -8.92 1.30 -3.45
N TRP A 13 -9.42 0.84 -4.59
CA TRP A 13 -9.66 -0.57 -4.86
C TRP A 13 -8.79 -1.02 -6.01
N ILE A 14 -8.00 -2.08 -5.79
CA ILE A 14 -7.06 -2.61 -6.76
C ILE A 14 -7.22 -4.12 -6.90
N LYS A 15 -6.86 -4.65 -8.07
CA LYS A 15 -6.85 -6.08 -8.36
C LYS A 15 -5.60 -6.41 -9.17
N ALA A 16 -5.08 -7.61 -8.96
CA ALA A 16 -3.99 -8.13 -9.78
C ALA A 16 -4.52 -8.37 -11.21
N MET A 17 -3.76 -7.89 -12.20
CA MET A 17 -4.07 -8.09 -13.63
C MET A 17 -3.36 -9.33 -14.20
N VAL A 18 -2.38 -9.85 -13.48
CA VAL A 18 -1.58 -11.02 -13.84
C VAL A 18 -1.62 -12.03 -12.68
N PRO A 19 -1.47 -13.34 -12.94
CA PRO A 19 -1.36 -14.34 -11.89
C PRO A 19 -0.06 -14.15 -11.10
N VAL A 20 -0.06 -14.56 -9.82
CA VAL A 20 1.14 -14.50 -8.97
C VAL A 20 2.23 -15.45 -9.50
N VAL A 21 1.82 -16.65 -9.92
CA VAL A 21 2.68 -17.64 -10.59
C VAL A 21 1.98 -18.07 -11.88
N ALA A 22 2.73 -18.14 -12.98
CA ALA A 22 2.17 -18.49 -14.29
C ALA A 22 1.59 -19.90 -14.26
N GLY A 23 0.33 -20.05 -14.70
CA GLY A 23 -0.37 -21.34 -14.74
C GLY A 23 -0.95 -21.82 -13.40
N GLU A 24 -0.78 -21.06 -12.31
CA GLU A 24 -1.32 -21.40 -11.00
C GLU A 24 -2.41 -20.41 -10.55
N ASP A 25 -3.47 -20.94 -9.91
CA ASP A 25 -4.46 -20.10 -9.25
C ASP A 25 -4.04 -19.83 -7.80
N ALA A 26 -3.61 -18.60 -7.53
CA ALA A 26 -3.18 -18.18 -6.20
C ALA A 26 -4.37 -18.09 -5.23
N SER A 27 -4.14 -18.50 -3.97
CA SER A 27 -5.10 -18.23 -2.90
C SER A 27 -5.41 -16.72 -2.81
N SER A 28 -6.61 -16.36 -2.32
CA SER A 28 -6.94 -14.95 -2.11
C SER A 28 -5.92 -14.23 -1.23
N LEU A 29 -5.39 -14.90 -0.21
CA LEU A 29 -4.32 -14.34 0.61
C LEU A 29 -3.07 -14.01 -0.21
N ALA A 30 -2.51 -14.95 -0.96
CA ALA A 30 -1.29 -14.71 -1.75
C ALA A 30 -1.51 -13.61 -2.79
N ARG A 31 -2.66 -13.64 -3.46
CA ARG A 31 -3.05 -12.66 -4.49
C ARG A 31 -3.15 -11.25 -3.93
N LEU A 32 -3.80 -11.09 -2.77
CA LEU A 32 -4.04 -9.78 -2.19
C LEU A 32 -2.82 -9.28 -1.42
N ALA A 33 -2.07 -10.16 -0.74
CA ALA A 33 -0.83 -9.80 -0.06
C ALA A 33 0.21 -9.19 -1.02
N GLY A 34 0.32 -9.73 -2.25
CA GLY A 34 1.20 -9.18 -3.29
C GLY A 34 0.84 -7.77 -3.74
N LEU A 35 -0.39 -7.31 -3.49
CA LEU A 35 -0.84 -5.95 -3.82
C LEU A 35 -0.67 -4.97 -2.67
N VAL A 36 -0.50 -5.43 -1.42
CA VAL A 36 -0.47 -4.55 -0.24
C VAL A 36 0.68 -3.55 -0.29
N ASP A 37 1.82 -3.93 -0.86
CA ASP A 37 3.00 -3.05 -0.97
C ASP A 37 2.73 -1.76 -1.77
N THR A 38 1.74 -1.79 -2.67
CA THR A 38 1.31 -0.63 -3.46
C THR A 38 0.74 0.51 -2.61
N ALA A 39 0.36 0.25 -1.35
CA ALA A 39 -0.17 1.27 -0.45
C ALA A 39 0.79 2.46 -0.27
N ASN A 40 2.11 2.21 -0.19
CA ASN A 40 3.12 3.26 -0.13
C ASN A 40 3.09 4.19 -1.35
N GLY A 41 2.88 3.63 -2.54
CA GLY A 41 2.78 4.38 -3.79
C GLY A 41 1.42 5.03 -4.05
N ALA A 42 0.37 4.61 -3.34
CA ALA A 42 -1.00 5.06 -3.58
C ALA A 42 -1.29 6.47 -3.02
N SER A 43 -0.53 6.91 -2.01
CA SER A 43 -0.80 8.12 -1.24
C SER A 43 0.43 9.03 -1.15
N VAL A 44 0.85 9.51 -2.31
CA VAL A 44 2.06 10.29 -2.42
C VAL A 44 1.87 11.68 -1.79
N ARG A 45 2.67 12.02 -0.77
CA ARG A 45 2.69 13.35 -0.13
C ARG A 45 3.49 14.38 -0.93
N GLU A 46 4.55 13.93 -1.58
CA GLU A 46 5.52 14.75 -2.31
C GLU A 46 5.84 14.13 -3.65
N SER A 47 6.03 14.93 -4.70
CA SER A 47 6.24 14.41 -6.05
C SER A 47 7.32 13.32 -6.06
N PRO A 48 7.01 12.12 -6.59
CA PRO A 48 7.99 11.08 -6.76
C PRO A 48 8.90 11.41 -7.94
N GLU A 49 8.93 12.63 -8.48
CA GLU A 49 9.97 13.17 -9.36
C GLU A 49 11.09 13.85 -8.55
N ALA A 50 10.73 14.47 -7.42
CA ALA A 50 11.62 15.27 -6.58
C ALA A 50 12.06 14.54 -5.29
N TRP A 51 11.28 13.56 -4.83
CA TRP A 51 11.53 12.84 -3.57
C TRP A 51 11.55 11.32 -3.76
N LEU A 52 12.22 10.65 -2.84
CA LEU A 52 12.29 9.20 -2.70
C LEU A 52 11.75 8.81 -1.34
N PHE A 53 10.82 7.86 -1.30
CA PHE A 53 10.18 7.35 -0.08
C PHE A 53 10.04 5.81 -0.07
N PRO A 54 11.12 5.02 -0.32
CA PRO A 54 11.02 3.57 -0.29
C PRO A 54 10.67 3.07 1.11
N ASN A 55 9.81 2.06 1.18
CA ASN A 55 9.62 1.29 2.39
C ASN A 55 10.80 0.33 2.62
N VAL A 56 11.17 0.15 3.88
CA VAL A 56 12.24 -0.78 4.29
C VAL A 56 11.69 -2.07 4.91
N ASP A 57 10.40 -2.08 5.22
CA ASP A 57 9.66 -3.23 5.69
C ASP A 57 8.22 -3.21 5.15
N LEU A 58 7.50 -4.30 5.42
CA LEU A 58 6.06 -4.41 5.31
C LEU A 58 5.58 -5.43 6.35
N THR A 59 4.74 -5.01 7.28
CA THR A 59 4.11 -5.90 8.27
C THR A 59 2.60 -5.93 8.04
N ILE A 60 2.02 -7.13 7.95
CA ILE A 60 0.59 -7.35 7.76
C ILE A 60 0.02 -8.11 8.96
N HIS A 61 -1.00 -7.54 9.60
CA HIS A 61 -1.75 -8.18 10.69
C HIS A 61 -3.13 -8.55 10.20
N LEU A 62 -3.43 -9.85 10.14
CA LEU A 62 -4.71 -10.39 9.70
C LEU A 62 -5.52 -10.88 10.91
N PHE A 63 -6.76 -10.41 11.04
CA PHE A 63 -7.73 -10.98 11.99
C PHE A 63 -8.77 -11.87 11.30
N ARG A 64 -8.77 -11.89 9.96
CA ARG A 64 -9.60 -12.76 9.11
C ARG A 64 -8.84 -13.10 7.83
N GLN A 65 -9.10 -14.29 7.27
CA GLN A 65 -8.64 -14.63 5.93
C GLN A 65 -9.36 -13.79 4.86
N PRO A 66 -8.63 -13.15 3.93
CA PRO A 66 -9.25 -12.35 2.89
C PRO A 66 -9.83 -13.23 1.78
N VAL A 67 -10.81 -12.72 1.04
CA VAL A 67 -11.51 -13.44 -0.04
C VAL A 67 -11.52 -12.68 -1.35
N GLY A 68 -11.62 -13.41 -2.46
CA GLY A 68 -11.77 -12.87 -3.80
C GLY A 68 -10.50 -12.24 -4.37
N HIS A 69 -10.68 -11.16 -5.14
CA HIS A 69 -9.66 -10.60 -6.04
C HIS A 69 -9.41 -9.11 -5.87
N TRP A 70 -10.25 -8.42 -5.10
CA TRP A 70 -10.20 -6.98 -4.92
C TRP A 70 -9.64 -6.65 -3.54
N LEU A 71 -8.56 -5.87 -3.52
CA LEU A 71 -8.00 -5.27 -2.33
C LEU A 71 -8.46 -3.83 -2.23
N GLY A 72 -9.20 -3.51 -1.17
CA GLY A 72 -9.49 -2.16 -0.75
C GLY A 72 -8.42 -1.68 0.22
N LEU A 73 -7.94 -0.47 0.01
CA LEU A 73 -6.97 0.24 0.84
C LEU A 73 -7.65 1.48 1.42
N ASP A 74 -7.52 1.71 2.72
CA ASP A 74 -7.74 3.01 3.37
C ASP A 74 -6.42 3.40 4.03
N THR A 75 -5.64 4.22 3.33
CA THR A 75 -4.23 4.44 3.60
C THR A 75 -3.96 5.86 4.04
N THR A 76 -3.16 5.99 5.09
CA THR A 76 -2.61 7.26 5.59
C THR A 76 -1.08 7.21 5.57
N VAL A 77 -0.44 8.30 5.15
CA VAL A 77 1.02 8.45 5.09
C VAL A 77 1.44 9.65 5.93
N VAL A 78 2.45 9.43 6.77
CA VAL A 78 3.05 10.43 7.63
C VAL A 78 4.53 10.54 7.33
N PHE A 79 5.00 11.76 7.05
CA PHE A 79 6.42 12.09 6.97
C PHE A 79 6.83 12.78 8.27
N GLY A 80 7.76 12.16 9.00
CA GLY A 80 8.37 12.71 10.20
C GLY A 80 9.46 13.74 9.88
N PRO A 81 9.95 14.46 10.91
CA PRO A 81 10.86 15.58 10.73
C PRO A 81 12.31 15.19 10.37
N SER A 82 12.65 13.90 10.45
CA SER A 82 14.03 13.40 10.36
C SER A 82 14.28 12.49 9.16
N GLY A 83 13.53 12.64 8.07
CA GLY A 83 13.67 11.79 6.88
C GLY A 83 13.16 10.36 7.09
N LEU A 84 12.25 10.17 8.04
CA LEU A 84 11.58 8.91 8.33
C LEU A 84 10.06 9.09 8.24
N GLY A 85 9.34 8.04 7.90
CA GLY A 85 7.88 8.11 7.82
C GLY A 85 7.23 6.75 7.97
N THR A 86 5.90 6.75 7.86
CA THR A 86 5.10 5.53 7.93
C THR A 86 3.95 5.60 6.94
N THR A 87 3.69 4.47 6.29
CA THR A 87 2.43 4.22 5.58
C THR A 87 1.62 3.21 6.39
N SER A 88 0.38 3.56 6.70
CA SER A 88 -0.56 2.74 7.47
C SER A 88 -1.81 2.52 6.64
N SER A 89 -2.25 1.27 6.48
CA SER A 89 -3.49 0.96 5.75
C SER A 89 -4.40 -0.01 6.48
N ALA A 90 -5.69 0.29 6.55
CA ALA A 90 -6.71 -0.73 6.73
C ALA A 90 -6.92 -1.48 5.41
N LEU A 91 -7.14 -2.79 5.48
CA LEU A 91 -7.23 -3.68 4.33
C LEU A 91 -8.63 -4.29 4.22
N HIS A 92 -9.28 -4.07 3.08
CA HIS A 92 -10.64 -4.51 2.82
C HIS A 92 -10.68 -5.50 1.65
N ASP A 93 -11.58 -6.46 1.73
CA ASP A 93 -12.04 -7.24 0.58
C ASP A 93 -13.55 -6.97 0.40
N THR A 94 -14.19 -7.68 -0.54
CA THR A 94 -15.64 -7.52 -0.78
C THR A 94 -16.51 -7.95 0.42
N ALA A 95 -15.96 -8.70 1.37
CA ALA A 95 -16.61 -9.06 2.64
C ALA A 95 -16.29 -8.08 3.78
N GLY A 96 -15.51 -7.03 3.51
CA GLY A 96 -15.21 -5.95 4.44
C GLY A 96 -13.77 -5.98 4.96
N HIS A 97 -13.55 -5.31 6.08
CA HIS A 97 -12.23 -5.19 6.71
C HIS A 97 -11.69 -6.56 7.14
N PHE A 98 -10.41 -6.85 6.90
CA PHE A 98 -9.79 -8.14 7.25
C PHE A 98 -8.43 -8.03 7.96
N GLY A 99 -7.79 -6.86 7.91
CA GLY A 99 -6.48 -6.68 8.52
C GLY A 99 -5.91 -5.28 8.31
N HIS A 100 -4.68 -5.09 8.78
CA HIS A 100 -3.92 -3.86 8.64
C HIS A 100 -2.54 -4.12 8.05
N ALA A 101 -1.99 -3.13 7.36
CA ALA A 101 -0.62 -3.10 6.90
C ALA A 101 0.12 -1.87 7.45
N GLN A 102 1.41 -2.04 7.77
CA GLN A 102 2.32 -0.96 8.17
C GLN A 102 3.62 -1.08 7.39
N GLN A 103 4.15 0.05 6.94
CA GLN A 103 5.44 0.16 6.26
C GLN A 103 6.24 1.32 6.85
N THR A 104 7.49 1.07 7.25
CA THR A 104 8.45 2.11 7.62
C THR A 104 9.09 2.70 6.36
N LEU A 105 9.17 4.03 6.27
CA LEU A 105 9.71 4.76 5.13
C LEU A 105 11.02 5.45 5.47
N THR A 106 11.95 5.50 4.51
CA THR A 106 13.02 6.50 4.48
C THR A 106 12.69 7.57 3.47
N ILE A 107 12.87 8.85 3.79
CA ILE A 107 12.45 9.97 2.96
C ILE A 107 13.67 10.84 2.66
N ARG A 108 13.91 11.12 1.38
CA ARG A 108 15.03 11.96 0.95
C ARG A 108 14.76 12.63 -0.39
N PRO A 109 15.37 13.80 -0.68
CA PRO A 109 15.35 14.38 -2.01
C PRO A 109 15.95 13.39 -3.02
N ARG A 110 15.43 13.42 -4.24
CA ARG A 110 16.07 12.72 -5.35
C ARG A 110 17.35 13.47 -5.74
N PRO A 111 18.48 12.78 -5.91
CA PRO A 111 19.68 13.42 -6.45
C PRO A 111 19.39 14.02 -7.83
N ALA A 112 19.90 15.21 -8.10
CA ALA A 112 19.88 15.77 -9.44
C ALA A 112 20.56 14.80 -10.41
N SER A 113 19.99 14.62 -11.60
CA SER A 113 20.68 13.92 -12.67
C SER A 113 21.98 14.66 -12.97
N ALA A 114 23.10 13.94 -12.94
CA ALA A 114 24.42 14.46 -13.28
C ALA A 114 24.51 14.89 -14.75
#